data_AF-A0A1B8UPP9-F1
#
_entry.id   AF-A0A1B8UPP9-F1
#
_cell.length_a   1.000
_cell.length_b   1.000
_cell.length_c   1.000
_cell.angle_alpha   90.00
_cell.angle_beta   90.00
_cell.angle_gamma   90.00
#
_symmetry.space_group_name_H-M   'P 1'
#
loop_
_entity.id
_entity.type
_entity.pdbx_description
1 polymer ?
#
loop_
_entity_poly.entity_id
_entity_poly.type
_entity_poly.pdbx_seq_one_letter_code
_entity_poly.pdbx_strand_id
1 'polypeptide(L)'
;MDWLSKVEPIKFDPEEIMRIQEMQLKPFRIERIELASIDKISELAILFVAGCVLGSESTMVSLPTRNDCSRTKILEEVAPHFRDIKLVWRDNQLDNINMQHMKEESKQLFLNSDVEMIEIVRDLYRTVDLTNPMHSSHRPIQHYHIDAAAIETLQVNHTESMKEYICREFMHENEELVFLPSGWFLSDALKESIFLRFIAGFVPTVHLLADQDNKVIAIECKNLTNRC
;
A
#
# COMPACT_ATOMS: atom_id res chain seq x y z
N MET A 1 11.64 -16.08 16.85
CA MET A 1 11.84 -15.49 15.51
C MET A 1 12.96 -14.50 15.69
N ASP A 2 14.13 -14.83 15.14
CA ASP A 2 15.36 -14.02 15.20
C ASP A 2 15.31 -12.79 14.27
N TRP A 3 14.43 -12.82 13.28
CA TRP A 3 14.20 -11.75 12.30
C TRP A 3 13.13 -10.73 12.72
N LEU A 4 12.49 -10.89 13.88
CA LEU A 4 11.48 -9.97 14.42
C LEU A 4 11.87 -9.46 15.81
N SER A 5 11.80 -8.15 15.99
CA SER A 5 11.89 -7.51 17.31
C SER A 5 10.59 -6.78 17.63
N LYS A 6 10.01 -7.05 18.80
CA LYS A 6 8.85 -6.28 19.28
C LYS A 6 9.26 -4.82 19.52
N VAL A 7 8.49 -3.89 19.01
CA VAL A 7 8.71 -2.45 19.17
C VAL A 7 7.50 -1.81 19.83
N GLU A 8 7.74 -0.71 20.53
CA GLU A 8 6.65 0.14 20.99
C GLU A 8 6.00 0.82 19.78
N PRO A 9 4.67 1.06 19.81
CA PRO A 9 4.03 1.87 18.79
C PRO A 9 4.74 3.22 18.71
N ILE A 10 5.01 3.70 17.49
CA ILE A 10 5.50 5.06 17.31
C ILE A 10 4.43 6.00 17.87
N LYS A 11 4.77 6.72 18.92
CA LYS A 11 3.90 7.76 19.47
C LYS A 11 4.04 8.97 18.56
N PHE A 12 3.00 9.27 17.80
CA PHE A 12 2.92 10.53 17.09
C PHE A 12 3.03 11.68 18.08
N ASP A 13 3.82 12.70 17.72
CA ASP A 13 3.89 13.93 18.48
C ASP A 13 2.49 14.58 18.51
N PRO A 14 1.93 14.94 19.68
CA PRO A 14 0.66 15.66 19.76
C PRO A 14 0.61 16.91 18.86
N GLU A 15 1.73 17.62 18.69
CA GLU A 15 1.79 18.77 17.77
C GLU A 15 1.64 18.34 16.31
N GLU A 16 2.18 17.19 15.94
CA GLU A 16 2.06 16.64 14.61
C GLU A 16 0.65 16.11 14.32
N ILE A 17 0.01 15.46 15.29
CA ILE A 17 -1.41 15.09 15.21
C ILE A 17 -2.25 16.34 14.95
N MET A 18 -1.99 17.43 15.68
CA MET A 18 -2.68 18.71 15.46
C MET A 18 -2.43 19.26 14.06
N ARG A 19 -1.18 19.25 13.56
CA ARG A 19 -0.88 19.70 12.19
C ARG A 19 -1.59 18.87 11.13
N ILE A 20 -1.62 17.55 11.26
CA ILE A 20 -2.34 16.65 10.34
C ILE A 20 -3.84 16.97 10.37
N GLN A 21 -4.41 17.16 11.56
CA GLN A 21 -5.81 17.55 11.71
C GLN A 21 -6.11 18.91 11.07
N GLU A 22 -5.24 19.91 11.28
CA GLU A 22 -5.35 21.23 10.64
C GLU A 22 -5.25 21.14 9.11
N MET A 23 -4.36 20.31 8.57
CA MET A 23 -4.26 20.05 7.14
C MET A 23 -5.53 19.39 6.59
N GLN A 24 -6.12 18.44 7.31
CA GLN A 24 -7.38 17.81 6.91
C GLN A 24 -8.56 18.79 6.90
N LEU A 25 -8.54 19.81 7.77
CA LEU A 25 -9.55 20.88 7.85
C LEU A 25 -9.42 21.93 6.74
N LYS A 26 -8.30 21.97 6.00
CA LYS A 26 -8.15 22.89 4.88
C LYS A 26 -9.23 22.64 3.82
N PRO A 27 -9.84 23.70 3.25
CA PRO A 27 -10.76 23.57 2.14
C PRO A 27 -10.12 22.79 1.00
N PHE A 28 -10.90 21.91 0.38
CA PHE A 28 -10.47 21.15 -0.78
C PHE A 28 -11.52 21.25 -1.88
N ARG A 29 -11.06 21.07 -3.11
CA ARG A 29 -11.91 20.96 -4.31
C ARG A 29 -11.78 19.56 -4.87
N ILE A 30 -12.90 18.94 -5.20
CA ILE A 30 -12.92 17.66 -5.89
C ILE A 30 -13.30 17.89 -7.35
N GLU A 31 -12.56 17.27 -8.25
CA GLU A 31 -12.86 17.24 -9.68
C GLU A 31 -12.94 15.78 -10.14
N ARG A 32 -14.06 15.42 -10.79
CA ARG A 32 -14.24 14.09 -11.37
C ARG A 32 -13.70 14.10 -12.79
N ILE A 33 -12.96 13.06 -13.14
CA ILE A 33 -12.47 12.85 -14.50
C ILE A 33 -12.88 11.47 -15.03
N GLU A 34 -12.81 11.32 -16.34
CA GLU A 34 -12.97 10.04 -17.03
C GLU A 34 -11.73 9.79 -17.87
N LEU A 35 -11.25 8.55 -17.84
CA LEU A 35 -10.10 8.11 -18.62
C LEU A 35 -10.50 6.94 -19.52
N ALA A 36 -9.89 6.91 -20.70
CA ALA A 36 -10.06 5.82 -21.65
C ALA A 36 -9.67 4.48 -21.00
N SER A 37 -10.27 3.38 -21.46
CA SER A 37 -9.85 2.05 -21.04
C SER A 37 -8.49 1.71 -21.66
N ILE A 38 -7.70 0.93 -20.92
CA ILE A 38 -6.38 0.44 -21.32
C ILE A 38 -6.41 -1.07 -21.47
N ASP A 39 -5.51 -1.60 -22.30
CA ASP A 39 -5.42 -3.01 -22.68
C ASP A 39 -4.27 -3.76 -21.97
N LYS A 40 -3.57 -3.06 -21.07
CA LYS A 40 -2.43 -3.57 -20.30
C LYS A 40 -2.57 -3.15 -18.84
N ILE A 41 -1.89 -3.88 -17.96
CA ILE A 41 -1.81 -3.58 -16.53
C ILE A 41 -0.33 -3.60 -16.12
N SER A 42 0.15 -2.52 -15.51
CA SER A 42 1.54 -2.42 -15.06
C SER A 42 1.75 -3.04 -13.67
N GLU A 43 2.99 -3.23 -13.25
CA GLU A 43 3.37 -3.67 -11.91
C GLU A 43 2.83 -2.72 -10.83
N LEU A 44 2.91 -1.42 -11.08
CA LEU A 44 2.36 -0.39 -10.19
C LEU A 44 0.85 -0.55 -10.05
N ALA A 45 0.15 -0.72 -11.18
CA ALA A 45 -1.28 -0.96 -11.18
C ALA A 45 -1.64 -2.25 -10.43
N ILE A 46 -0.93 -3.35 -10.70
CA ILE A 46 -1.10 -4.65 -10.02
C ILE A 46 -1.02 -4.47 -8.50
N LEU A 47 -0.01 -3.76 -8.00
CA LEU A 47 0.16 -3.53 -6.56
C LEU A 47 -1.06 -2.85 -5.93
N PHE A 48 -1.61 -1.82 -6.59
CA PHE A 48 -2.69 -1.01 -6.01
C PHE A 48 -4.10 -1.54 -6.30
N VAL A 49 -4.31 -2.28 -7.39
CA VAL A 49 -5.62 -2.89 -7.68
C VAL A 49 -5.80 -4.26 -7.04
N ALA A 50 -4.74 -4.89 -6.53
CA ALA A 50 -4.82 -6.23 -5.94
C ALA A 50 -5.88 -6.32 -4.83
N GLY A 51 -5.98 -5.31 -3.96
CA GLY A 51 -7.00 -5.25 -2.92
C GLY A 51 -8.44 -5.16 -3.47
N CYS A 52 -8.63 -4.58 -4.65
CA CYS A 52 -9.92 -4.53 -5.34
C CYS A 52 -10.31 -5.88 -5.96
N VAL A 53 -9.34 -6.69 -6.39
CA VAL A 53 -9.57 -7.98 -7.07
C VAL A 53 -9.61 -9.15 -6.09
N LEU A 54 -8.65 -9.21 -5.17
CA LEU A 54 -8.43 -10.31 -4.23
C LEU A 54 -9.03 -10.04 -2.85
N GLY A 55 -9.24 -8.76 -2.53
CA GLY A 55 -9.92 -8.29 -1.33
C GLY A 55 -11.36 -7.88 -1.63
N SER A 56 -11.74 -6.67 -1.21
CA SER A 56 -13.10 -6.14 -1.38
C SER A 56 -13.28 -5.32 -2.66
N GLU A 57 -14.38 -5.57 -3.39
CA GLU A 57 -14.76 -4.76 -4.56
C GLU A 57 -15.08 -3.30 -4.23
N SER A 58 -15.35 -2.99 -2.95
CA SER A 58 -15.59 -1.62 -2.46
C SER A 58 -14.32 -0.87 -2.02
N THR A 59 -13.14 -1.47 -2.22
CA THR A 59 -11.86 -0.86 -1.83
C THR A 59 -11.65 0.46 -2.58
N MET A 60 -11.35 1.52 -1.82
CA MET A 60 -10.89 2.79 -2.35
C MET A 60 -9.37 2.80 -2.41
N VAL A 61 -8.83 3.16 -3.57
CA VAL A 61 -7.40 3.42 -3.73
C VAL A 61 -7.21 4.94 -3.72
N SER A 62 -6.37 5.43 -2.81
CA SER A 62 -6.01 6.85 -2.70
C SER A 62 -4.51 6.97 -2.86
N LEU A 63 -4.05 7.65 -3.90
CA LEU A 63 -2.63 7.82 -4.18
C LEU A 63 -2.22 9.30 -4.12
N PRO A 64 -1.16 9.63 -3.38
CA PRO A 64 -0.64 10.99 -3.32
C PRO A 64 0.01 11.40 -4.64
N THR A 65 -0.02 12.69 -4.93
CA THR A 65 0.55 13.27 -6.16
C THR A 65 1.50 14.41 -5.83
N ARG A 66 2.60 14.12 -5.12
CA ARG A 66 3.53 15.17 -4.68
C ARG A 66 4.29 15.86 -5.80
N ASN A 67 4.32 15.27 -6.99
CA ASN A 67 4.96 15.85 -8.17
C ASN A 67 4.29 15.39 -9.48
N ASP A 68 4.62 16.10 -10.57
CA ASP A 68 4.05 15.84 -11.89
C ASP A 68 4.40 14.45 -12.44
N CYS A 69 5.58 13.90 -12.14
CA CYS A 69 5.95 12.56 -12.58
C CYS A 69 5.04 11.50 -11.95
N SER A 70 4.81 11.59 -10.64
CA SER A 70 3.92 10.69 -9.91
C SER A 70 2.48 10.84 -10.37
N ARG A 71 2.02 12.08 -10.58
CA ARG A 71 0.70 12.36 -11.17
C ARG A 71 0.53 11.70 -12.53
N THR A 72 1.47 11.90 -13.45
CA THR A 72 1.42 11.28 -14.79
C THR A 72 1.39 9.77 -14.67
N LYS A 73 2.26 9.19 -13.84
CA LYS A 73 2.32 7.74 -13.63
C LYS A 73 0.98 7.16 -13.12
N ILE A 74 0.34 7.81 -12.14
CA ILE A 74 -0.97 7.37 -11.65
C ILE A 74 -2.04 7.49 -12.74
N LEU A 75 -2.07 8.61 -13.47
CA LEU A 75 -3.07 8.87 -14.51
C LEU A 75 -2.92 7.96 -15.74
N GLU A 76 -1.71 7.50 -16.04
CA GLU A 76 -1.43 6.63 -17.18
C GLU A 76 -1.53 5.14 -16.83
N GLU A 77 -1.10 4.75 -15.63
CA GLU A 77 -0.96 3.33 -15.27
C GLU A 77 -2.06 2.82 -14.34
N VAL A 78 -2.51 3.61 -13.36
CA VAL A 78 -3.40 3.11 -12.29
C VAL A 78 -4.84 3.56 -12.49
N ALA A 79 -5.06 4.87 -12.61
CA ALA A 79 -6.38 5.48 -12.69
C ALA A 79 -7.25 4.96 -13.84
N PRO A 80 -6.71 4.64 -15.05
CA PRO A 80 -7.53 4.12 -16.15
C PRO A 80 -8.25 2.81 -15.84
N HIS A 81 -7.84 2.08 -14.80
CA HIS A 81 -8.49 0.86 -14.34
C HIS A 81 -9.76 1.07 -13.50
N PHE A 82 -10.14 2.32 -13.22
CA PHE A 82 -11.28 2.66 -12.35
C PHE A 82 -12.36 3.47 -13.07
N ARG A 83 -13.61 3.36 -12.61
CA ARG A 83 -14.76 4.12 -13.14
C ARG A 83 -15.00 5.44 -12.42
N ASP A 84 -14.71 5.49 -11.12
CA ASP A 84 -14.87 6.70 -10.31
C ASP A 84 -13.49 7.25 -9.94
N ILE A 85 -13.04 8.27 -10.68
CA ILE A 85 -11.75 8.92 -10.50
C ILE A 85 -12.00 10.36 -10.04
N LYS A 86 -11.48 10.69 -8.87
CA LYS A 86 -11.63 11.99 -8.21
C LYS A 86 -10.28 12.58 -7.91
N LEU A 87 -9.99 13.73 -8.52
CA LEU A 87 -8.84 14.57 -8.24
C LEU A 87 -9.15 15.43 -7.01
N VAL A 88 -8.36 15.30 -5.94
CA VAL A 88 -8.50 16.09 -4.72
C VAL A 88 -7.46 17.21 -4.75
N TRP A 89 -7.93 18.44 -4.73
CA TRP A 89 -7.08 19.64 -4.78
C TRP A 89 -7.11 20.38 -3.45
N ARG A 90 -5.94 20.76 -2.94
CA ARG A 90 -5.76 21.63 -1.76
C ARG A 90 -4.78 22.73 -2.12
N ASP A 91 -5.10 23.99 -1.77
CA ASP A 91 -4.24 25.14 -2.07
C ASP A 91 -3.80 25.22 -3.56
N ASN A 92 -4.70 24.85 -4.48
CA ASN A 92 -4.46 24.73 -5.94
C ASN A 92 -3.40 23.70 -6.36
N GLN A 93 -2.98 22.83 -5.46
CA GLN A 93 -2.12 21.68 -5.75
C GLN A 93 -2.94 20.39 -5.72
N LEU A 94 -2.63 19.47 -6.62
CA LEU A 94 -3.24 18.15 -6.62
C LEU A 94 -2.63 17.38 -5.44
N ASP A 95 -3.46 17.07 -4.46
CA ASP A 95 -3.08 16.42 -3.21
C ASP A 95 -3.08 14.89 -3.41
N ASN A 96 -4.24 14.36 -3.80
CA ASN A 96 -4.45 12.93 -3.98
C ASN A 96 -5.37 12.63 -5.16
N ILE A 97 -5.24 11.43 -5.72
CA ILE A 97 -6.18 10.85 -6.69
C ILE A 97 -6.90 9.69 -6.00
N ASN A 98 -8.22 9.85 -5.82
CA ASN A 98 -9.09 8.84 -5.25
C ASN A 98 -9.77 8.05 -6.36
N MET A 99 -9.71 6.73 -6.27
CA MET A 99 -10.17 5.79 -7.29
C MET A 99 -11.04 4.71 -6.65
N GLN A 100 -12.20 4.47 -7.25
CA GLN A 100 -13.15 3.44 -6.81
C GLN A 100 -13.81 2.77 -8.01
N HIS A 101 -14.42 1.62 -7.75
CA HIS A 101 -15.16 0.82 -8.73
C HIS A 101 -14.26 0.42 -9.91
N MET A 102 -13.39 -0.56 -9.65
CA MET A 102 -12.54 -1.14 -10.67
C MET A 102 -13.37 -1.61 -11.87
N LYS A 103 -12.85 -1.37 -13.08
CA LYS A 103 -13.46 -1.80 -14.34
C LYS A 103 -13.33 -3.32 -14.47
N GLU A 104 -14.37 -3.98 -14.99
CA GLU A 104 -14.39 -5.44 -15.15
C GLU A 104 -13.30 -5.90 -16.13
N GLU A 105 -13.08 -5.17 -17.23
CA GLU A 105 -11.99 -5.46 -18.17
C GLU A 105 -10.62 -5.43 -17.49
N SER A 106 -10.41 -4.55 -16.51
CA SER A 106 -9.16 -4.47 -15.74
C SER A 106 -9.02 -5.62 -14.75
N LYS A 107 -10.14 -6.11 -14.18
CA LYS A 107 -10.16 -7.33 -13.36
C LYS A 107 -9.71 -8.52 -14.19
N GLN A 108 -10.20 -8.63 -15.44
CA GLN A 108 -9.76 -9.66 -16.37
C GLN A 108 -8.28 -9.52 -16.77
N LEU A 109 -7.78 -8.31 -16.98
CA LEU A 109 -6.34 -8.08 -17.21
C LEU A 109 -5.49 -8.56 -16.04
N PHE A 110 -5.88 -8.25 -14.80
CA PHE A 110 -5.19 -8.73 -13.60
C PHE A 110 -5.19 -10.27 -13.51
N LEU A 111 -6.35 -10.90 -13.68
CA LEU A 111 -6.48 -12.36 -13.52
C LEU A 111 -5.71 -13.15 -14.58
N ASN A 112 -5.60 -12.61 -15.79
CA ASN A 112 -4.92 -13.24 -16.93
C ASN A 112 -3.46 -12.78 -17.11
N SER A 113 -2.97 -11.88 -16.26
CA SER A 113 -1.59 -11.38 -16.34
C SER A 113 -0.59 -12.46 -15.92
N ASP A 114 0.51 -12.55 -16.67
CA ASP A 114 1.68 -13.37 -16.42
C ASP A 114 2.85 -12.56 -15.79
N VAL A 115 2.60 -11.30 -15.43
CA VAL A 115 3.57 -10.44 -14.76
C VAL A 115 3.90 -11.00 -13.37
N GLU A 116 5.19 -11.12 -13.06
CA GLU A 116 5.73 -11.68 -11.81
C GLU A 116 5.10 -11.05 -10.55
N MET A 117 4.76 -9.75 -10.62
CA MET A 117 4.09 -9.01 -9.54
C MET A 117 2.76 -9.63 -9.10
N ILE A 118 2.06 -10.38 -9.96
CA ILE A 118 0.82 -11.09 -9.62
C ILE A 118 1.04 -12.12 -8.50
N GLU A 119 2.13 -12.88 -8.54
CA GLU A 119 2.43 -13.87 -7.51
C GLU A 119 2.75 -13.20 -6.16
N ILE A 120 3.45 -12.06 -6.22
CA ILE A 120 3.82 -11.25 -5.06
C ILE A 120 2.57 -10.71 -4.37
N VAL A 121 1.63 -10.11 -5.11
CA VAL A 121 0.39 -9.59 -4.50
C VAL A 121 -0.56 -10.70 -4.07
N ARG A 122 -0.54 -11.87 -4.71
CA ARG A 122 -1.30 -13.04 -4.23
C ARG A 122 -0.78 -13.54 -2.88
N ASP A 123 0.52 -13.47 -2.65
CA ASP A 123 1.09 -13.78 -1.34
C ASP A 123 0.65 -12.78 -0.26
N LEU A 124 0.39 -11.51 -0.61
CA LEU A 124 -0.21 -10.53 0.32
C LEU A 124 -1.66 -10.92 0.69
N TYR A 125 -2.42 -11.47 -0.27
CA TYR A 125 -3.84 -11.82 -0.11
C TYR A 125 -4.09 -13.35 -0.15
N ARG A 126 -3.59 -14.10 0.85
CA ARG A 126 -3.61 -15.58 0.87
C ARG A 126 -5.00 -16.17 1.04
N THR A 127 -5.94 -15.42 1.59
CA THR A 127 -7.31 -15.87 1.83
C THR A 127 -8.32 -14.79 1.43
N VAL A 128 -9.48 -15.19 0.92
CA VAL A 128 -10.61 -14.28 0.71
C VAL A 128 -11.33 -14.07 2.05
N ASP A 129 -10.68 -13.41 3.00
CA ASP A 129 -11.29 -13.02 4.26
C ASP A 129 -11.74 -11.56 4.16
N LEU A 130 -12.94 -11.38 3.58
CA LEU A 130 -13.64 -10.10 3.51
C LEU A 130 -14.19 -9.66 4.87
N THR A 131 -14.08 -10.52 5.88
CA THR A 131 -14.65 -10.35 7.22
C THR A 131 -13.57 -10.04 8.24
N ASN A 132 -12.81 -8.97 8.03
CA ASN A 132 -12.26 -8.30 9.20
C ASN A 132 -12.18 -6.80 8.95
N PRO A 133 -13.30 -6.07 9.09
CA PRO A 133 -13.18 -4.65 9.32
C PRO A 133 -12.22 -4.45 10.50
N MET A 134 -11.40 -3.41 10.46
CA MET A 134 -10.65 -2.83 11.59
C MET A 134 -11.58 -2.38 12.76
N HIS A 135 -12.73 -3.02 12.91
CA HIS A 135 -13.86 -2.66 13.76
C HIS A 135 -14.30 -3.88 14.56
N SER A 136 -13.43 -4.35 15.45
CA SER A 136 -13.92 -4.95 16.70
C SER A 136 -12.96 -4.58 17.84
N SER A 137 -13.30 -3.48 18.51
CA SER A 137 -13.10 -3.23 19.95
C SER A 137 -11.74 -3.61 20.58
N HIS A 138 -10.95 -2.61 20.95
CA HIS A 138 -9.97 -2.65 22.06
C HIS A 138 -8.94 -3.79 22.08
N ARG A 139 -8.74 -4.55 21.01
CA ARG A 139 -7.71 -5.59 20.99
C ARG A 139 -6.33 -4.92 20.97
N PRO A 140 -5.44 -5.22 21.92
CA PRO A 140 -4.08 -4.69 21.90
C PRO A 140 -3.36 -5.22 20.66
N ILE A 141 -2.89 -4.28 19.84
CA ILE A 141 -2.09 -4.55 18.66
C ILE A 141 -0.62 -4.57 19.07
N GLN A 142 0.10 -5.59 18.63
CA GLN A 142 1.53 -5.74 18.83
C GLN A 142 2.27 -5.32 17.56
N HIS A 143 3.30 -4.49 17.72
CA HIS A 143 4.14 -4.04 16.62
C HIS A 143 5.45 -4.81 16.62
N TYR A 144 5.84 -5.28 15.44
CA TYR A 144 7.07 -6.03 15.23
C TYR A 144 7.87 -5.39 14.12
N HIS A 145 9.09 -4.99 14.43
CA HIS A 145 10.07 -4.57 13.44
C HIS A 145 10.74 -5.76 12.79
N ILE A 146 10.86 -5.70 11.47
CA ILE A 146 11.55 -6.70 10.66
C ILE A 146 13.02 -6.33 10.55
N ASP A 147 13.90 -7.24 10.94
CA ASP A 147 15.31 -7.14 10.59
C ASP A 147 15.50 -7.55 9.12
N ALA A 148 15.61 -6.55 8.24
CA ALA A 148 15.81 -6.78 6.82
C ALA A 148 17.10 -7.56 6.51
N ALA A 149 18.13 -7.51 7.38
CA ALA A 149 19.36 -8.29 7.19
C ALA A 149 19.16 -9.79 7.44
N ALA A 150 18.08 -10.16 8.15
CA ALA A 150 17.70 -11.54 8.42
C ALA A 150 16.72 -12.13 7.37
N ILE A 151 16.30 -11.34 6.37
CA ILE A 151 15.41 -11.77 5.29
C ILE A 151 16.19 -11.82 3.96
N GLU A 152 16.04 -12.91 3.22
CA GLU A 152 16.56 -13.00 1.86
C GLU A 152 15.70 -12.14 0.91
N THR A 153 16.20 -10.97 0.54
CA THR A 153 15.46 -10.04 -0.34
C THR A 153 15.19 -10.64 -1.72
N LEU A 154 14.03 -10.33 -2.31
CA LEU A 154 13.66 -10.76 -3.65
C LEU A 154 13.77 -9.60 -4.64
N GLN A 155 14.51 -9.83 -5.74
CA GLN A 155 14.55 -8.91 -6.88
C GLN A 155 13.62 -9.41 -7.97
N VAL A 156 12.83 -8.48 -8.52
CA VAL A 156 11.74 -8.76 -9.45
C VAL A 156 11.94 -7.87 -10.66
N ASN A 157 11.88 -8.45 -11.86
CA ASN A 157 12.13 -7.69 -13.07
C ASN A 157 11.05 -6.63 -13.30
N HIS A 158 11.39 -5.57 -14.04
CA HIS A 158 10.44 -4.51 -14.43
C HIS A 158 9.78 -3.72 -13.28
N THR A 159 10.21 -3.92 -12.03
CA THR A 159 9.63 -3.21 -10.87
C THR A 159 10.31 -1.89 -10.51
N GLU A 160 11.39 -1.50 -11.18
CA GLU A 160 12.21 -0.36 -10.76
C GLU A 160 11.42 0.96 -10.74
N SER A 161 10.67 1.25 -11.80
CA SER A 161 9.84 2.46 -11.85
C SER A 161 8.72 2.47 -10.79
N MET A 162 8.23 1.29 -10.40
CA MET A 162 7.27 1.17 -9.29
C MET A 162 7.94 1.43 -7.94
N LYS A 163 9.13 0.87 -7.71
CA LYS A 163 9.92 1.10 -6.49
C LYS A 163 10.25 2.58 -6.33
N GLU A 164 10.73 3.23 -7.38
CA GLU A 164 11.02 4.66 -7.41
C GLU A 164 9.79 5.50 -7.03
N TYR A 165 8.61 5.15 -7.55
CA TYR A 165 7.35 5.80 -7.20
C TYR A 165 7.03 5.60 -5.71
N ILE A 166 7.11 4.37 -5.19
CA ILE A 166 6.82 4.08 -3.77
C ILE A 166 7.77 4.86 -2.86
N CYS A 167 9.07 4.85 -3.16
CA CYS A 167 10.07 5.59 -2.40
C CYS A 167 9.76 7.10 -2.41
N ARG A 168 9.45 7.66 -3.58
CA ARG A 168 9.17 9.09 -3.73
C ARG A 168 7.83 9.52 -3.12
N GLU A 169 6.82 8.66 -3.13
CA GLU A 169 5.46 9.03 -2.71
C GLU A 169 5.09 8.52 -1.31
N PHE A 170 5.89 7.67 -0.68
CA PHE A 170 5.54 7.13 0.64
C PHE A 170 6.70 7.09 1.64
N MET A 171 7.95 7.28 1.21
CA MET A 171 9.12 7.19 2.10
C MET A 171 9.65 8.57 2.53
N HIS A 172 8.74 9.52 2.73
CA HIS A 172 9.02 10.82 3.34
C HIS A 172 8.88 10.75 4.87
N GLU A 173 9.40 11.77 5.56
CA GLU A 173 9.25 11.89 7.01
C GLU A 173 7.76 11.90 7.39
N ASN A 174 7.39 11.05 8.36
CA ASN A 174 6.04 10.90 8.91
C ASN A 174 4.96 10.41 7.92
N GLU A 175 5.39 9.81 6.81
CA GLU A 175 4.53 9.12 5.86
C GLU A 175 4.67 7.61 5.99
N GLU A 176 3.60 6.89 5.65
CA GLU A 176 3.60 5.44 5.65
C GLU A 176 2.81 4.90 4.46
N LEU A 177 3.30 3.81 3.89
CA LEU A 177 2.50 2.95 3.02
C LEU A 177 2.03 1.76 3.85
N VAL A 178 0.71 1.60 3.94
CA VAL A 178 0.10 0.51 4.71
C VAL A 178 -0.51 -0.50 3.75
N PHE A 179 -0.11 -1.76 3.92
CA PHE A 179 -0.77 -2.90 3.28
C PHE A 179 -1.62 -3.65 4.28
N LEU A 180 -2.75 -4.18 3.80
CA LEU A 180 -3.70 -4.96 4.60
C LEU A 180 -3.68 -6.40 4.11
N PRO A 181 -2.81 -7.26 4.68
CA PRO A 181 -2.70 -8.65 4.27
C PRO A 181 -3.95 -9.45 4.67
N SER A 182 -4.20 -10.55 3.98
CA SER A 182 -5.20 -11.55 4.39
C SER A 182 -4.58 -12.93 4.52
N GLY A 183 -4.97 -13.65 5.57
CA GLY A 183 -4.47 -15.01 5.84
C GLY A 183 -3.03 -15.07 6.38
N TRP A 184 -2.50 -13.95 6.87
CA TRP A 184 -1.16 -13.90 7.47
C TRP A 184 -1.21 -14.12 8.98
N PHE A 185 -0.26 -14.93 9.48
CA PHE A 185 -0.04 -15.17 10.90
C PHE A 185 1.45 -15.05 11.22
N LEU A 186 1.78 -14.44 12.37
CA LEU A 186 3.15 -14.40 12.86
C LEU A 186 3.63 -15.83 13.12
N SER A 187 4.62 -16.23 12.33
CA SER A 187 5.29 -17.52 12.41
C SER A 187 6.66 -17.39 11.75
N ASP A 188 7.58 -18.29 12.05
CA ASP A 188 8.92 -18.22 11.46
C ASP A 188 8.89 -18.37 9.92
N ALA A 189 7.92 -19.13 9.41
CA ALA A 189 7.69 -19.29 7.97
C ALA A 189 7.30 -17.98 7.27
N LEU A 190 6.87 -16.95 8.00
CA LEU A 190 6.47 -15.69 7.39
C LEU A 190 7.64 -14.95 6.73
N LYS A 191 8.89 -15.19 7.15
CA LYS A 191 10.09 -14.63 6.51
C LYS A 191 10.27 -15.12 5.05
N GLU A 192 9.67 -16.26 4.70
CA GLU A 192 9.71 -16.84 3.36
C GLU A 192 8.62 -16.24 2.43
N SER A 193 7.78 -15.35 2.95
CA SER A 193 6.78 -14.62 2.16
C SER A 193 7.44 -13.88 1.00
N ILE A 194 6.97 -14.15 -0.22
CA ILE A 194 7.44 -13.49 -1.44
C ILE A 194 7.16 -11.99 -1.36
N PHE A 195 5.99 -11.58 -0.86
CA PHE A 195 5.67 -10.16 -0.65
C PHE A 195 6.62 -9.50 0.34
N LEU A 196 6.89 -10.17 1.46
CA LEU A 196 7.76 -9.63 2.51
C LEU A 196 9.20 -9.48 2.02
N ARG A 197 9.73 -10.50 1.37
CA ARG A 197 11.06 -10.52 0.76
C ARG A 197 11.20 -9.45 -0.32
N PHE A 198 10.13 -9.19 -1.08
CA PHE A 198 10.10 -8.13 -2.09
C PHE A 198 10.12 -6.73 -1.44
N ILE A 199 9.19 -6.44 -0.54
CA ILE A 199 9.05 -5.10 0.06
C ILE A 199 10.25 -4.73 0.94
N ALA A 200 10.78 -5.68 1.72
CA ALA A 200 11.98 -5.49 2.55
C ALA A 200 13.25 -5.27 1.71
N GLY A 201 13.22 -5.57 0.41
CA GLY A 201 14.34 -5.36 -0.50
C GLY A 201 14.60 -3.90 -0.87
N PHE A 202 13.64 -3.00 -0.67
CA PHE A 202 13.78 -1.58 -1.03
C PHE A 202 13.11 -0.59 -0.06
N VAL A 203 12.21 -1.05 0.81
CA VAL A 203 11.63 -0.19 1.85
C VAL A 203 12.58 -0.12 3.05
N PRO A 204 12.86 1.07 3.62
CA PRO A 204 13.84 1.22 4.70
C PRO A 204 13.44 0.58 6.01
N THR A 205 12.14 0.65 6.35
CA THR A 205 11.61 0.09 7.59
C THR A 205 10.27 -0.57 7.31
N VAL A 206 10.15 -1.84 7.71
CA VAL A 206 8.90 -2.60 7.61
C VAL A 206 8.49 -3.06 9.00
N HIS A 207 7.27 -2.73 9.40
CA HIS A 207 6.66 -3.21 10.64
C HIS A 207 5.45 -4.10 10.35
N LEU A 208 5.30 -5.17 11.12
CA LEU A 208 4.10 -6.00 11.15
C LEU A 208 3.26 -5.63 12.36
N LEU A 209 1.97 -5.40 12.12
CA LEU A 209 0.98 -5.21 13.17
C LEU A 209 0.20 -6.51 13.29
N ALA A 210 0.22 -7.11 14.48
CA ALA A 210 -0.51 -8.33 14.75
C ALA A 210 -1.45 -8.19 15.94
N ASP A 211 -2.57 -8.90 15.88
CA ASP A 211 -3.48 -9.01 17.01
C ASP A 211 -3.00 -10.06 18.04
N GLN A 212 -3.82 -10.28 19.07
CA GLN A 212 -3.51 -11.24 20.14
C GLN A 212 -3.44 -12.70 19.67
N ASP A 213 -4.10 -13.02 18.55
CA ASP A 213 -4.14 -14.35 17.94
C ASP A 213 -2.99 -14.55 16.94
N ASN A 214 -2.02 -13.64 16.94
CA ASN A 214 -0.91 -13.56 16.00
C ASN A 214 -1.33 -13.33 14.54
N LYS A 215 -2.59 -12.96 14.26
CA LYS A 215 -3.01 -12.60 12.90
C LYS A 215 -2.37 -11.27 12.55
N VAL A 216 -1.66 -11.22 11.42
CA VAL A 216 -1.12 -9.95 10.90
C VAL A 216 -2.25 -9.18 10.25
N ILE A 217 -2.50 -7.97 10.73
CA ILE A 217 -3.61 -7.12 10.31
C ILE A 217 -3.16 -5.96 9.43
N ALA A 218 -1.89 -5.56 9.52
CA ALA A 218 -1.30 -4.53 8.69
C ALA A 218 0.22 -4.71 8.56
N ILE A 219 0.76 -4.21 7.45
CA ILE A 219 2.18 -4.06 7.19
C ILE A 219 2.42 -2.57 6.96
N GLU A 220 3.21 -1.94 7.83
CA GLU A 220 3.57 -0.53 7.71
C GLU A 220 4.96 -0.41 7.10
N CYS A 221 5.05 0.31 5.99
CA CYS A 221 6.29 0.61 5.28
C CYS A 221 6.63 2.09 5.48
N LYS A 222 7.79 2.37 6.08
CA LYS A 222 8.19 3.71 6.55
C LYS A 222 9.65 4.01 6.25
N ASN A 223 9.99 5.30 6.26
CA ASN A 223 11.37 5.75 6.28
C ASN A 223 11.75 6.35 7.64
N LEU A 224 12.32 5.53 8.53
CA LEU A 224 12.84 6.02 9.82
C LEU A 224 14.31 6.42 9.78
N THR A 225 14.99 6.28 8.64
CA THR A 225 16.46 6.36 8.56
C THR A 225 16.99 7.31 7.48
N ASN A 226 16.14 8.12 6.84
CA ASN A 226 16.50 8.94 5.67
C ASN A 226 17.19 8.14 4.56
N ARG A 227 16.88 6.85 4.44
CA ARG A 227 17.37 6.01 3.35
C ARG A 227 16.26 5.91 2.32
N CYS A 228 16.50 6.37 1.11
CA CYS A 228 15.79 5.99 -0.12
C CYS A 228 16.68 6.37 -1.29
#